data_AF-A0A3E3HYY9-F1
#
_entry.id   AF-A0A3E3HYY9-F1
#
_cell.length_a   1.000
_cell.length_b   1.000
_cell.length_c   1.000
_cell.angle_alpha   90.00
_cell.angle_beta   90.00
_cell.angle_gamma   90.00
#
_symmetry.space_group_name_H-M   'P 1'
#
loop_
_entity.id
_entity.type
_entity.pdbx_description
1 polymer ?
#
loop_
_entity_poly.entity_id
_entity_poly.type
_entity_poly.pdbx_seq_one_letter_code
_entity_poly.pdbx_strand_id
1 'polypeptide(L)'
;MVPLSRTLICFGAPYYEADLIYNAAFITCPDNTVKIYKKIHICGYEHQIFSKGRKPLILNTEYGKIGFGICYDTIRYPELIRYYCYKGVNLYVNLSAVTEDAQCDACYLKRVIEYHVLSNGIYIASSNVCGIQNGDKFSGGSCVAGPVRKTEKPIHYYCNEELSQEPGIFTAEIKPEENLRMIFDGNRFSPIPDFDMNLYYSWYQER
;
A
#
# COMPACT_ATOMS: atom_id res chain seq x y z
N MET A 1 -25.60 19.04 16.20
CA MET A 1 -24.99 18.36 15.04
C MET A 1 -23.67 17.78 15.50
N VAL A 2 -23.51 16.47 15.48
CA VAL A 2 -22.20 15.84 15.69
C VAL A 2 -21.32 16.29 14.52
N PRO A 3 -20.14 16.87 14.75
CA PRO A 3 -19.26 17.21 13.64
C PRO A 3 -18.96 15.91 12.88
N LEU A 4 -19.24 15.90 11.57
CA LEU A 4 -18.83 14.82 10.67
C LEU A 4 -17.37 14.52 10.98
N SER A 5 -17.08 13.27 11.35
CA SER A 5 -15.73 12.88 11.76
C SER A 5 -14.76 13.21 10.61
N ARG A 6 -13.59 13.75 10.94
CA ARG A 6 -12.50 13.99 9.98
C ARG A 6 -11.83 12.67 9.52
N THR A 7 -12.59 11.57 9.51
CA THR A 7 -12.09 10.21 9.34
C THR A 7 -12.25 9.80 7.88
N LEU A 8 -11.14 9.35 7.30
CA LEU A 8 -11.13 8.63 6.03
C LEU A 8 -11.35 7.15 6.32
N ILE A 9 -12.27 6.50 5.61
CA ILE A 9 -12.49 5.05 5.70
C ILE A 9 -12.15 4.46 4.34
N CYS A 10 -11.30 3.43 4.32
CA CYS A 10 -10.93 2.68 3.13
C CYS A 10 -11.35 1.22 3.30
N PHE A 11 -12.12 0.66 2.37
CA PHE A 11 -12.53 -0.75 2.41
C PHE A 11 -12.63 -1.35 1.01
N GLY A 12 -12.48 -2.67 0.91
CA GLY A 12 -12.52 -3.42 -0.35
C GLY A 12 -13.92 -3.94 -0.67
N ALA A 13 -14.36 -3.82 -1.92
CA ALA A 13 -15.57 -4.46 -2.45
C ALA A 13 -15.54 -4.55 -3.99
N PRO A 14 -16.32 -5.45 -4.61
CA PRO A 14 -16.55 -5.43 -6.05
C PRO A 14 -17.18 -4.11 -6.50
N TYR A 15 -16.68 -3.53 -7.59
CA TYR A 15 -17.25 -2.34 -8.22
C TYR A 15 -17.69 -2.65 -9.65
N TYR A 16 -18.95 -2.35 -9.97
CA TYR A 16 -19.55 -2.57 -11.28
C TYR A 16 -19.58 -1.25 -12.06
N GLU A 17 -19.03 -1.24 -13.27
CA GLU A 17 -19.02 -0.08 -14.15
C GLU A 17 -18.92 -0.52 -15.61
N ALA A 18 -19.82 -0.03 -16.46
CA ALA A 18 -19.82 -0.29 -17.90
C ALA A 18 -19.65 -1.78 -18.26
N ASP A 19 -20.48 -2.63 -17.64
CA ASP A 19 -20.50 -4.10 -17.80
C ASP A 19 -19.22 -4.83 -17.36
N LEU A 20 -18.30 -4.13 -16.68
CA LEU A 20 -17.10 -4.70 -16.10
C LEU A 20 -17.20 -4.70 -14.57
N ILE A 21 -16.61 -5.73 -13.96
CA ILE A 21 -16.47 -5.86 -12.51
C ILE A 21 -15.01 -5.61 -12.16
N TYR A 22 -14.75 -4.84 -11.11
CA TYR A 22 -13.41 -4.56 -10.60
C TYR A 22 -13.28 -4.98 -9.15
N ASN A 23 -12.13 -5.52 -8.76
CA ASN A 23 -11.74 -5.56 -7.35
C ASN A 23 -11.32 -4.13 -6.98
N ALA A 24 -12.05 -3.49 -6.08
CA ALA A 24 -11.91 -2.06 -5.81
C ALA A 24 -11.80 -1.73 -4.33
N ALA A 25 -11.10 -0.62 -4.04
CA ALA A 25 -11.11 0.03 -2.74
C ALA A 25 -11.96 1.29 -2.83
N PHE A 26 -12.87 1.45 -1.87
CA PHE A 26 -13.71 2.63 -1.69
C PHE A 26 -13.14 3.48 -0.56
N ILE A 27 -12.95 4.77 -0.82
CA ILE A 27 -12.38 5.72 0.12
C ILE A 27 -13.42 6.81 0.39
N THR A 28 -14.03 6.78 1.58
CA THR A 28 -14.98 7.81 2.01
C THR A 28 -14.21 9.00 2.57
N CYS A 29 -14.46 10.18 2.02
CA CYS A 29 -13.78 11.42 2.41
C CYS A 29 -14.67 12.26 3.37
N PRO A 30 -14.08 13.09 4.26
CA PRO A 30 -14.84 13.95 5.16
C PRO A 30 -15.77 14.96 4.46
N ASP A 31 -15.52 15.25 3.18
CA ASP A 31 -16.37 16.08 2.32
C ASP A 31 -17.58 15.32 1.73
N ASN A 32 -17.87 14.13 2.24
CA ASN A 32 -18.90 13.19 1.77
C ASN A 32 -18.69 12.68 0.33
N THR A 33 -17.50 12.86 -0.25
CA THR A 33 -17.17 12.23 -1.53
C THR A 33 -16.62 10.82 -1.34
N VAL A 34 -16.80 9.97 -2.34
CA VAL A 34 -16.20 8.64 -2.40
C VAL A 34 -15.24 8.59 -3.57
N LYS A 35 -14.00 8.18 -3.31
CA LYS A 35 -13.02 7.84 -4.34
C LYS A 35 -12.95 6.34 -4.49
N ILE A 36 -12.68 5.87 -5.71
CA ILE A 36 -12.63 4.45 -6.03
C ILE A 36 -11.28 4.16 -6.67
N TYR A 37 -10.51 3.28 -6.04
CA TYR A 37 -9.31 2.70 -6.64
C TYR A 37 -9.65 1.32 -7.19
N LYS A 38 -9.36 1.07 -8.46
CA LYS A 38 -9.57 -0.24 -9.10
C LYS A 38 -8.21 -0.96 -9.14
N LYS A 39 -8.13 -2.17 -8.57
CA LYS A 39 -6.90 -2.99 -8.52
C LYS A 39 -6.26 -3.08 -9.90
N ILE A 40 -5.01 -2.67 -10.02
CA ILE A 40 -4.31 -2.61 -11.31
C ILE A 40 -3.82 -4.01 -11.69
N HIS A 41 -3.25 -4.72 -10.72
CA HIS A 41 -2.66 -6.03 -10.94
C HIS A 41 -3.57 -7.13 -10.38
N ILE A 42 -4.32 -7.77 -11.28
CA ILE A 42 -5.21 -8.90 -10.97
C ILE A 42 -4.37 -10.19 -10.80
N CYS A 43 -4.73 -11.05 -9.84
CA CYS A 43 -3.97 -12.25 -9.47
C CYS A 43 -4.83 -13.53 -9.53
N GLY A 44 -4.27 -14.60 -10.12
CA GLY A 44 -4.84 -15.95 -10.01
C GLY A 44 -6.29 -16.03 -10.51
N TYR A 45 -7.18 -16.60 -9.69
CA TYR A 45 -8.59 -16.79 -10.05
C TYR A 45 -9.35 -15.47 -10.26
N GLU A 46 -8.86 -14.35 -9.73
CA GLU A 46 -9.48 -13.04 -9.93
C GLU A 46 -9.61 -12.69 -11.42
N HIS A 47 -8.74 -13.22 -12.29
CA HIS A 47 -8.80 -13.02 -13.74
C HIS A 47 -10.11 -13.51 -14.38
N GLN A 48 -10.84 -14.41 -13.72
CA GLN A 48 -12.11 -14.95 -14.21
C GLN A 48 -13.29 -14.00 -13.93
N ILE A 49 -13.13 -13.06 -12.99
CA ILE A 49 -14.23 -12.23 -12.48
C ILE A 49 -13.94 -10.74 -12.71
N PHE A 50 -12.69 -10.31 -12.48
CA PHE A 50 -12.34 -8.90 -12.37
C PHE A 50 -11.50 -8.41 -13.55
N SER A 51 -11.86 -7.22 -14.02
CA SER A 51 -11.10 -6.41 -14.96
C SER A 51 -9.97 -5.66 -14.28
N LYS A 52 -8.90 -5.36 -15.04
CA LYS A 52 -7.75 -4.59 -14.57
C LYS A 52 -8.10 -3.09 -14.48
N GLY A 53 -7.83 -2.50 -13.32
CA GLY A 53 -7.68 -1.05 -13.19
C GLY A 53 -6.52 -0.53 -14.04
N ARG A 54 -6.55 0.78 -14.36
CA ARG A 54 -5.58 1.41 -15.27
C ARG A 54 -4.87 2.63 -14.70
N LYS A 55 -5.26 3.10 -13.51
CA LYS A 55 -4.76 4.35 -12.94
C LYS A 55 -4.46 4.18 -11.45
N PRO A 56 -3.30 4.66 -10.97
CA PRO A 56 -3.08 4.84 -9.55
C PRO A 56 -4.04 5.89 -8.98
N LEU A 57 -4.29 5.85 -7.68
CA LEU A 57 -5.08 6.85 -6.96
C LEU A 57 -4.21 7.52 -5.90
N ILE A 58 -4.08 8.85 -5.98
CA ILE A 58 -3.46 9.68 -4.96
C ILE A 58 -4.53 10.62 -4.41
N LEU A 59 -4.76 10.55 -3.11
CA LEU A 59 -5.64 11.46 -2.40
C LEU A 59 -4.81 12.55 -1.72
N ASN A 60 -5.10 13.82 -2.00
CA ASN A 60 -4.52 14.94 -1.26
C ASN A 60 -5.38 15.20 -0.02
N THR A 61 -4.77 15.23 1.16
CA THR A 61 -5.43 15.48 2.44
C THR A 61 -4.67 16.55 3.23
N GLU A 62 -5.28 17.06 4.30
CA GLU A 62 -4.59 17.96 5.23
C GLU A 62 -3.39 17.28 5.95
N TYR A 63 -3.36 15.94 5.97
CA TYR A 63 -2.31 15.12 6.57
C TYR A 63 -1.21 14.70 5.58
N GLY A 64 -1.29 15.18 4.33
CA GLY A 64 -0.40 14.78 3.24
C GLY A 64 -1.08 13.91 2.18
N LYS A 65 -0.29 13.35 1.27
CA LYS A 65 -0.75 12.53 0.15
C LYS A 65 -0.87 11.07 0.55
N ILE A 66 -1.97 10.43 0.20
CA ILE A 66 -2.22 9.00 0.45
C ILE A 66 -2.33 8.27 -0.88
N GLY A 67 -1.58 7.18 -1.04
CA GLY A 67 -1.63 6.27 -2.18
C GLY A 67 -2.26 4.93 -1.79
N PHE A 68 -2.88 4.25 -2.74
CA PHE A 68 -3.66 3.03 -2.47
C PHE A 68 -3.21 1.88 -3.37
N GLY A 69 -3.26 0.67 -2.83
CA GLY A 69 -3.14 -0.55 -3.60
C GLY A 69 -3.85 -1.73 -2.93
N ILE A 70 -4.07 -2.78 -3.72
CA ILE A 70 -4.76 -3.97 -3.25
C ILE A 70 -3.85 -5.17 -3.48
N CYS A 71 -3.48 -5.84 -2.39
CA CYS A 71 -2.90 -7.16 -2.33
C CYS A 71 -1.73 -7.34 -3.32
N TYR A 72 -2.01 -7.92 -4.48
CA TYR A 72 -1.03 -8.21 -5.51
C TYR A 72 -0.29 -6.98 -6.03
N ASP A 73 -0.94 -5.81 -6.05
CA ASP A 73 -0.31 -4.51 -6.32
C ASP A 73 0.91 -4.28 -5.40
N THR A 74 0.77 -4.60 -4.12
CA THR A 74 1.82 -4.48 -3.10
C THR A 74 2.81 -5.64 -3.18
N ILE A 75 2.32 -6.86 -3.42
CA ILE A 75 3.13 -8.07 -3.28
C ILE A 75 4.17 -8.23 -4.39
N ARG A 76 3.81 -7.88 -5.63
CA ARG A 76 4.67 -8.18 -6.80
C ARG A 76 5.18 -6.96 -7.55
N TYR A 77 4.55 -5.80 -7.41
CA TYR A 77 4.79 -4.66 -8.30
C TYR A 77 5.39 -3.47 -7.54
N PRO A 78 6.70 -3.47 -7.29
CA PRO A 78 7.38 -2.34 -6.64
C PRO A 78 7.22 -1.03 -7.40
N GLU A 79 6.95 -1.08 -8.71
CA GLU A 79 6.78 0.10 -9.56
C GLU A 79 5.65 1.00 -9.09
N LEU A 80 4.55 0.43 -8.56
CA LEU A 80 3.42 1.23 -8.11
C LEU A 80 3.78 2.05 -6.87
N ILE A 81 4.41 1.44 -5.87
CA ILE A 81 4.83 2.13 -4.65
C ILE A 81 5.97 3.11 -4.97
N ARG A 82 6.89 2.71 -5.86
CA ARG A 82 7.96 3.60 -6.36
C ARG A 82 7.37 4.85 -7.02
N TYR A 83 6.35 4.69 -7.87
CA TYR A 83 5.61 5.80 -8.47
C TYR A 83 4.96 6.70 -7.41
N TYR A 84 4.28 6.11 -6.43
CA TYR A 84 3.67 6.87 -5.34
C TYR A 84 4.72 7.69 -4.58
N CYS A 85 5.87 7.11 -4.27
CA CYS A 85 6.95 7.80 -3.58
C CYS A 85 7.54 8.93 -4.42
N TYR A 86 7.77 8.71 -5.71
CA TYR A 86 8.19 9.75 -6.66
C TYR A 86 7.17 10.91 -6.74
N LYS A 87 5.86 10.63 -6.60
CA LYS A 87 4.81 11.65 -6.54
C LYS A 87 4.65 12.33 -5.17
N GLY A 88 5.50 11.97 -4.20
CA GLY A 88 5.50 12.52 -2.85
C GLY A 88 4.38 11.97 -1.96
N VAL A 89 3.89 10.76 -2.20
CA VAL A 89 2.88 10.10 -1.34
C VAL A 89 3.46 9.80 0.03
N ASN A 90 2.85 10.35 1.07
CA ASN A 90 3.32 10.21 2.44
C ASN A 90 2.91 8.90 3.13
N LEU A 91 1.75 8.34 2.77
CA LEU A 91 1.22 7.10 3.31
C LEU A 91 0.72 6.20 2.18
N TYR A 92 1.14 4.94 2.18
CA TYR A 92 0.57 3.91 1.33
C TYR A 92 -0.39 3.02 2.11
N VAL A 93 -1.62 2.88 1.62
CA VAL A 93 -2.65 2.01 2.20
C VAL A 93 -2.76 0.74 1.36
N ASN A 94 -2.49 -0.40 1.97
CA ASN A 94 -2.60 -1.72 1.37
C ASN A 94 -3.81 -2.47 1.96
N LEU A 95 -4.76 -2.86 1.11
CA LEU A 95 -5.79 -3.83 1.45
C LEU A 95 -5.39 -5.20 0.92
N SER A 96 -5.43 -6.25 1.73
CA SER A 96 -4.91 -7.56 1.34
C SER A 96 -5.71 -8.73 1.87
N ALA A 97 -5.53 -9.87 1.21
CA ALA A 97 -6.09 -11.16 1.58
C ALA A 97 -5.06 -12.24 1.20
N VAL A 98 -3.94 -12.25 1.92
CA VAL A 98 -2.83 -13.19 1.70
C VAL A 98 -3.09 -14.48 2.46
N THR A 99 -3.02 -15.60 1.74
CA THR A 99 -3.18 -16.94 2.29
C THR A 99 -1.84 -17.53 2.70
N GLU A 100 -1.90 -18.43 3.69
CA GLU A 100 -0.81 -19.34 4.01
C GLU A 100 -0.96 -20.61 3.16
N ASP A 101 0.06 -20.91 2.37
CA ASP A 101 0.14 -22.13 1.57
C ASP A 101 1.59 -22.64 1.47
N ALA A 102 1.83 -23.67 0.65
CA ALA A 102 3.17 -24.25 0.48
C ALA A 102 4.20 -23.26 -0.09
N GLN A 103 3.77 -22.14 -0.69
CA GLN A 103 4.61 -21.12 -1.32
C GLN A 103 4.66 -19.82 -0.52
N CYS A 104 3.64 -19.54 0.29
CA CYS A 104 3.53 -18.34 1.12
C CYS A 104 3.37 -18.73 2.59
N ASP A 105 4.44 -18.57 3.38
CA ASP A 105 4.35 -18.72 4.83
C ASP A 105 3.69 -17.49 5.49
N ALA A 106 3.34 -17.62 6.77
CA ALA A 106 2.69 -16.56 7.55
C ALA A 106 3.45 -15.22 7.59
N CYS A 107 4.77 -15.25 7.40
CA CYS A 107 5.63 -14.05 7.41
C CYS A 107 5.82 -13.44 6.01
N TYR A 108 5.22 -14.00 4.96
CA TYR A 108 5.41 -13.51 3.59
C TYR A 108 5.00 -12.04 3.43
N LEU A 109 3.80 -11.67 3.91
CA LEU A 109 3.33 -10.29 3.85
C LEU A 109 4.26 -9.34 4.63
N LYS A 110 4.74 -9.76 5.80
CA LYS A 110 5.70 -9.00 6.61
C LYS A 110 6.92 -8.61 5.78
N ARG A 111 7.57 -9.58 5.14
CA ARG A 111 8.78 -9.33 4.30
C ARG A 111 8.50 -8.37 3.16
N VAL A 112 7.32 -8.47 2.52
CA VAL A 112 6.90 -7.56 1.45
C VAL A 112 6.78 -6.13 1.97
N ILE A 113 6.11 -5.93 3.12
CA ILE A 113 5.99 -4.61 3.75
C ILE A 113 7.37 -4.06 4.09
N GLU A 114 8.23 -4.88 4.70
CA GLU A 114 9.59 -4.48 5.08
C GLU A 114 10.43 -4.06 3.88
N TYR A 115 10.35 -4.82 2.78
CA TYR A 115 11.00 -4.48 1.52
C TYR A 115 10.57 -3.11 1.01
N HIS A 116 9.27 -2.80 1.01
CA HIS A 116 8.79 -1.51 0.50
C HIS A 116 9.15 -0.35 1.41
N VAL A 117 9.10 -0.52 2.73
CA VAL A 117 9.56 0.50 3.69
C VAL A 117 11.05 0.79 3.48
N LEU A 118 11.90 -0.24 3.40
CA LEU A 118 13.35 -0.06 3.24
C LEU A 118 13.71 0.53 1.87
N SER A 119 13.11 0.02 0.81
CA SER A 119 13.48 0.40 -0.55
C SER A 119 12.92 1.76 -0.97
N ASN A 120 11.83 2.23 -0.33
CA ASN A 120 11.18 3.49 -0.69
C ASN A 120 11.18 4.56 0.41
N GLY A 121 11.47 4.20 1.67
CA GLY A 121 11.42 5.12 2.80
C GLY A 121 10.02 5.65 3.10
N ILE A 122 8.99 4.82 2.91
CA ILE A 122 7.57 5.21 2.99
C ILE A 122 6.84 4.57 4.18
N TYR A 123 5.87 5.28 4.76
CA TYR A 123 4.86 4.70 5.65
C TYR A 123 3.87 3.79 4.91
N ILE A 124 3.60 2.62 5.49
CA ILE A 124 2.61 1.67 4.98
C ILE A 124 1.64 1.29 6.09
N ALA A 125 0.34 1.47 5.83
CA ALA A 125 -0.74 0.88 6.62
C ALA A 125 -1.29 -0.32 5.83
N SER A 126 -1.11 -1.52 6.37
CA SER A 126 -1.53 -2.77 5.73
C SER A 126 -2.65 -3.42 6.54
N SER A 127 -3.78 -3.66 5.90
CA SER A 127 -4.89 -4.44 6.45
C SER A 127 -5.00 -5.76 5.66
N ASN A 128 -4.89 -6.88 6.35
CA ASN A 128 -5.00 -8.22 5.79
C ASN A 128 -6.10 -9.02 6.49
N VAL A 129 -6.76 -9.88 5.74
CA VAL A 129 -7.67 -10.89 6.29
C VAL A 129 -6.90 -11.87 7.18
N CYS A 130 -7.54 -12.40 8.22
CA CYS A 130 -6.98 -13.43 9.10
C CYS A 130 -8.00 -14.56 9.34
N GLY A 131 -7.52 -15.70 9.84
CA GLY A 131 -8.35 -16.86 10.14
C GLY A 131 -8.66 -17.72 8.91
N ILE A 132 -9.59 -18.66 9.05
CA ILE A 132 -9.97 -19.60 7.99
C ILE A 132 -11.27 -19.14 7.32
N GLN A 133 -11.27 -19.00 5.99
CA GLN A 133 -12.48 -18.73 5.21
C GLN A 133 -12.51 -19.64 3.97
N ASN A 134 -13.63 -20.29 3.71
CA ASN A 134 -13.82 -21.19 2.57
C ASN A 134 -12.74 -22.28 2.41
N GLY A 135 -12.10 -22.69 3.50
CA GLY A 135 -11.02 -23.69 3.51
C GLY A 135 -9.61 -23.11 3.38
N ASP A 136 -9.47 -21.84 3.04
CA ASP A 136 -8.19 -21.14 2.97
C ASP A 136 -7.84 -20.48 4.31
N LYS A 137 -6.59 -20.62 4.74
CA LYS A 137 -6.05 -19.94 5.93
C LYS A 137 -5.42 -18.62 5.52
N PHE A 138 -5.93 -17.51 6.03
CA PHE A 138 -5.36 -16.18 5.83
C PHE A 138 -4.38 -15.82 6.93
N SER A 139 -3.24 -15.25 6.53
CA SER A 139 -2.06 -15.07 7.39
C SER A 139 -2.16 -13.90 8.38
N GLY A 140 -3.24 -13.12 8.36
CA GLY A 140 -3.34 -11.89 9.16
C GLY A 140 -2.13 -10.98 8.96
N GLY A 141 -1.59 -10.44 10.05
CA GLY A 141 -0.39 -9.61 9.99
C GLY A 141 -0.66 -8.18 9.53
N SER A 142 -1.86 -7.68 9.80
CA SER A 142 -2.17 -6.25 9.64
C SER A 142 -1.24 -5.42 10.53
N CYS A 143 -0.68 -4.35 10.00
CA CYS A 143 0.31 -3.53 10.70
C CYS A 143 0.39 -2.11 10.14
N VAL A 144 1.06 -1.23 10.89
CA VAL A 144 1.54 0.05 10.38
C VAL A 144 3.06 0.07 10.54
N ALA A 145 3.76 0.21 9.42
CA ALA A 145 5.22 0.21 9.38
C ALA A 145 5.74 1.44 8.64
N GLY A 146 6.93 1.91 9.00
CA GLY A 146 7.53 3.07 8.36
C GLY A 146 9.00 3.28 8.73
N PRO A 147 9.63 4.32 8.16
CA PRO A 147 11.00 4.69 8.50
C PRO A 147 11.08 5.35 9.89
N VAL A 148 12.27 5.32 10.50
CA VAL A 148 12.58 6.11 11.70
C VAL A 148 13.47 7.28 11.30
N ARG A 149 13.11 8.49 11.72
CA ARG A 149 13.99 9.66 11.52
C ARG A 149 15.31 9.46 12.26
N LYS A 150 16.43 9.69 11.56
CA LYS A 150 17.86 9.78 12.00
C LYS A 150 18.78 8.63 11.61
N THR A 151 18.29 7.52 11.06
CA THR A 151 19.16 6.40 10.67
C THR A 151 18.73 5.78 9.34
N GLU A 152 19.71 5.26 8.59
CA GLU A 152 19.45 4.49 7.35
C GLU A 152 18.89 3.08 7.65
N LYS A 153 18.70 2.71 8.93
CA LYS A 153 18.10 1.46 9.46
C LYS A 153 17.61 1.67 10.91
N PRO A 154 16.54 1.04 11.44
CA PRO A 154 15.68 -0.01 10.88
C PRO A 154 14.25 0.46 10.55
N ILE A 155 13.46 -0.46 9.99
CA ILE A 155 12.00 -0.36 9.90
C ILE A 155 11.44 -0.25 11.32
N HIS A 156 10.42 0.59 11.51
CA HIS A 156 9.66 0.63 12.74
C HIS A 156 8.22 0.21 12.51
N TYR A 157 7.75 -0.71 13.34
CA TYR A 157 6.35 -1.08 13.43
C TYR A 157 5.69 -0.19 14.48
N TYR A 158 4.83 0.71 14.02
CA TYR A 158 4.05 1.60 14.88
C TYR A 158 2.86 0.87 15.52
N CYS A 159 2.42 -0.24 14.91
CA CYS A 159 1.59 -1.24 15.55
C CYS A 159 1.82 -2.63 14.92
N ASN A 160 1.62 -3.68 15.73
CA ASN A 160 1.67 -5.09 15.35
C ASN A 160 2.97 -5.53 14.65
N GLU A 161 4.11 -5.40 15.34
CA GLU A 161 5.36 -6.03 14.88
C GLU A 161 5.25 -7.56 14.84
N GLU A 162 4.64 -8.12 15.89
CA GLU A 162 4.18 -9.51 15.90
C GLU A 162 2.87 -9.59 15.11
N LEU A 163 2.86 -10.43 14.07
CA LEU A 163 1.76 -10.50 13.11
C LEU A 163 0.49 -11.01 13.80
N SER A 164 -0.44 -10.10 14.10
CA SER A 164 -1.73 -10.47 14.68
C SER A 164 -2.49 -11.41 13.73
N GLN A 165 -2.91 -12.55 14.25
CA GLN A 165 -3.72 -13.55 13.55
C GLN A 165 -5.22 -13.41 13.87
N GLU A 166 -5.58 -12.44 14.71
CA GLU A 166 -6.94 -12.25 15.21
C GLU A 166 -7.58 -10.97 14.64
N PRO A 167 -8.91 -10.97 14.41
CA PRO A 167 -9.63 -9.78 14.01
C PRO A 167 -9.47 -8.66 15.04
N GLY A 168 -9.21 -7.44 14.59
CA GLY A 168 -9.02 -6.32 15.51
C GLY A 168 -8.89 -4.96 14.82
N ILE A 169 -9.03 -3.92 15.63
CA ILE A 169 -8.71 -2.54 15.24
C ILE A 169 -7.37 -2.20 15.89
N PHE A 170 -6.38 -1.90 15.05
CA PHE A 170 -5.05 -1.51 15.49
C PHE A 170 -4.85 -0.04 15.16
N THR A 171 -4.24 0.69 16.09
CA THR A 171 -4.04 2.13 15.97
C THR A 171 -2.57 2.46 16.08
N ALA A 172 -2.14 3.47 15.35
CA ALA A 172 -0.78 3.96 15.31
C ALA A 172 -0.81 5.47 15.07
N GLU A 173 0.09 6.19 15.74
CA GLU A 173 0.37 7.59 15.44
C GLU A 173 1.64 7.63 14.59
N ILE A 174 1.56 8.27 13.42
CA ILE A 174 2.68 8.41 12.49
C ILE A 174 2.97 9.89 12.23
N LYS A 175 4.16 10.17 11.73
CA LYS A 175 4.61 11.50 11.33
C LYS A 175 4.92 11.50 9.84
N PRO A 176 3.95 11.79 8.96
CA PRO A 176 4.12 11.65 7.51
C PRO A 176 5.25 12.51 6.91
N GLU A 177 5.75 13.51 7.64
CA GLU A 177 6.93 14.31 7.34
C GLU A 177 8.27 13.58 7.56
N GLU A 178 8.28 12.45 8.29
CA GLU A 178 9.49 11.66 8.56
C GLU A 178 9.79 10.62 7.48
N ASN A 179 9.03 10.62 6.37
CA ASN A 179 9.36 9.80 5.20
C ASN A 179 10.79 10.08 4.71
N LEU A 180 11.53 9.02 4.36
CA LEU A 180 12.87 9.13 3.81
C LEU A 180 12.80 9.20 2.29
N ARG A 181 13.14 10.35 1.72
CA ARG A 181 13.11 10.61 0.27
C ARG A 181 14.48 10.60 -0.39
N MET A 182 15.49 10.02 0.27
CA MET A 182 16.90 10.15 -0.11
C MET A 182 17.21 9.83 -1.57
N ILE A 183 16.52 8.86 -2.17
CA ILE A 183 16.77 8.52 -3.58
C ILE A 183 16.03 9.43 -4.56
N PHE A 184 14.98 10.15 -4.12
CA PHE A 184 14.12 11.00 -4.95
C PHE A 184 14.46 12.48 -4.85
N ASP A 185 14.95 12.93 -3.70
CA ASP A 185 15.22 14.35 -3.39
C ASP A 185 16.72 14.64 -3.23
N GLY A 186 17.58 13.63 -3.42
CA GLY A 186 19.00 13.68 -3.09
C GLY A 186 19.28 13.26 -1.64
N ASN A 187 20.55 13.01 -1.35
CA ASN A 187 21.02 12.44 -0.10
C ASN A 187 22.14 13.28 0.52
N ARG A 188 22.67 12.85 1.68
CA ARG A 188 23.72 13.59 2.42
C ARG A 188 25.04 13.80 1.64
N PHE A 189 25.24 13.05 0.56
CA PHE A 189 26.44 13.11 -0.28
C PHE A 189 26.21 13.88 -1.58
N SER A 190 24.98 13.90 -2.11
CA SER A 190 24.64 14.55 -3.37
C SER A 190 23.22 15.12 -3.35
N PRO A 191 23.01 16.39 -3.75
CA PRO A 191 21.68 16.94 -3.92
C PRO A 191 20.98 16.43 -5.19
N ILE A 192 21.68 15.70 -6.06
CA ILE A 192 21.11 15.09 -7.25
C ILE A 192 20.45 13.76 -6.84
N PRO A 193 19.17 13.52 -7.18
CA PRO A 193 18.51 12.25 -6.91
C PRO A 193 19.19 11.05 -7.56
N ASP A 194 19.33 9.95 -6.82
CA ASP A 194 19.87 8.68 -7.35
C ASP A 194 18.86 7.96 -8.27
N PHE A 195 17.55 8.17 -8.04
CA PHE A 195 16.48 7.58 -8.83
C PHE A 195 16.33 8.29 -10.18
N ASP A 196 16.62 7.59 -11.27
CA ASP A 196 16.49 8.10 -12.64
C ASP A 196 15.48 7.30 -13.47
N MET A 197 14.25 7.81 -13.53
CA MET A 197 13.17 7.19 -14.30
C MET A 197 13.45 7.18 -15.81
N ASN A 198 14.13 8.19 -16.36
CA ASN A 198 14.39 8.29 -17.79
C ASN A 198 15.41 7.24 -18.23
N LEU A 199 16.42 7.01 -17.39
CA LEU A 199 17.39 5.94 -17.60
C LEU A 199 16.68 4.58 -17.69
N TYR A 200 15.85 4.23 -16.70
CA TYR A 200 15.13 2.95 -16.72
C TYR A 200 14.20 2.84 -17.93
N TYR A 201 13.46 3.91 -18.23
CA TYR A 201 12.54 3.95 -19.37
C TYR A 201 13.26 3.74 -20.70
N SER A 202 14.49 4.26 -20.85
CA SER A 202 15.30 4.08 -22.06
C SER A 202 15.57 2.61 -22.37
N TRP A 203 15.83 1.78 -21.36
CA TRP A 203 16.12 0.35 -21.54
C TRP A 203 14.89 -0.48 -21.94
N TYR A 204 13.68 -0.01 -21.62
CA TYR A 204 12.44 -0.69 -22.02
C TYR A 204 12.00 -0.37 -23.45
N GLN A 205 12.66 0.57 -24.16
CA GLN A 205 12.36 0.86 -25.56
C GLN A 205 12.98 -0.16 -26.52
N GLU A 206 14.00 -0.89 -26.07
CA GLU A 206 14.70 -1.91 -26.85
C GLU A 206 14.12 -3.28 -26.50
N ARG A 207 13.14 -3.75 -27.27
CA ARG A 207 12.56 -5.09 -27.09
C ARG A 207 12.30 -5.80 -28.41
#